data_AF-A0A352RIN3-F1
#
_entry.id   AF-A0A352RIN3-F1
#
_cell.length_a   1.000
_cell.length_b   1.000
_cell.length_c   1.000
_cell.angle_alpha   90.00
_cell.angle_beta   90.00
_cell.angle_gamma   90.00
#
_symmetry.space_group_name_H-M   'P 1'
#
loop_
_entity.id
_entity.type
_entity.pdbx_description
1 polymer ?
#
loop_
_entity_poly.entity_id
_entity_poly.type
_entity_poly.pdbx_seq_one_letter_code
_entity_poly.pdbx_strand_id
1 'polypeptide(L)'
;MGIATDLILLVVTAFFSGLLMQRLGQPLILGYILTGIAFGPHTGGFALTSVHEIELLAEIGVALLLFALGLEFSLKDLKPVKKIALIGTPIQIILTIGMGYGIGQLMGWDAKSSLWLGALVSLSSTMVLLKTLMNQGWLGTLSSKVMVGMLIVQDLAVVPLIVLLPMLNDPSLGWISLEIAIL
;
A
#
# COMPACT_ATOMS: atom_id res chain seq x y z
N MET A 1 -28.15 12.59 6.83
CA MET A 1 -27.48 13.64 6.04
C MET A 1 -27.57 13.23 4.58
N GLY A 2 -27.59 14.17 3.62
CA GLY A 2 -27.51 13.78 2.20
C GLY A 2 -26.07 13.46 1.81
N ILE A 3 -25.85 12.66 0.76
CA ILE A 3 -24.52 12.31 0.23
C ILE A 3 -23.65 13.56 0.02
N ALA A 4 -24.25 14.66 -0.47
CA ALA A 4 -23.54 15.91 -0.69
C ALA A 4 -22.97 16.53 0.61
N THR A 5 -23.73 16.49 1.71
CA THR A 5 -23.26 17.00 3.01
C THR A 5 -22.13 16.14 3.56
N ASP A 6 -22.28 14.81 3.46
CA ASP A 6 -21.27 13.85 3.90
C ASP A 6 -19.95 14.05 3.12
N LEU A 7 -20.03 14.23 1.79
CA LEU A 7 -18.87 14.55 0.96
C LEU A 7 -18.22 15.88 1.33
N ILE A 8 -19.01 16.93 1.56
CA ILE A 8 -18.46 18.24 1.96
C ILE A 8 -17.70 18.12 3.28
N LEU A 9 -18.28 17.46 4.29
CA LEU A 9 -17.63 17.25 5.58
C LEU A 9 -16.33 16.45 5.43
N LEU A 10 -16.36 15.37 4.65
CA LEU A 10 -15.20 14.53 4.40
C LEU A 10 -14.09 15.31 3.69
N VAL A 11 -14.40 16.01 2.61
CA VAL A 11 -13.42 16.79 1.82
C VAL A 11 -12.83 17.94 2.64
N VAL A 12 -13.65 18.68 3.37
CA VAL A 12 -13.18 19.81 4.19
C VAL A 12 -12.27 19.30 5.31
N THR A 13 -12.66 18.22 5.99
CA THR A 13 -11.84 17.66 7.07
C THR A 13 -10.55 17.04 6.55
N ALA A 14 -10.61 16.33 5.42
CA ALA A 14 -9.45 15.78 4.72
C ALA A 14 -8.47 16.88 4.27
N PHE A 15 -8.99 18.02 3.84
CA PHE A 15 -8.17 19.18 3.47
C PHE A 15 -7.42 19.73 4.68
N PHE A 16 -8.09 20.01 5.79
CA PHE A 16 -7.45 20.56 6.99
C PHE A 16 -6.48 19.59 7.65
N SER A 17 -6.85 18.31 7.76
CA SER A 17 -5.96 17.27 8.30
C SER A 17 -4.74 17.04 7.41
N GLY A 18 -4.92 17.06 6.08
CA GLY A 18 -3.83 17.01 5.12
C GLY A 18 -2.89 18.21 5.29
N LEU A 19 -3.42 19.42 5.35
CA LEU A 19 -2.63 20.63 5.56
C LEU A 19 -1.86 20.60 6.89
N LEU A 20 -2.47 20.07 7.95
CA LEU A 20 -1.81 19.86 9.23
C LEU A 20 -0.62 18.89 9.09
N MET A 21 -0.81 17.74 8.46
CA MET A 21 0.28 16.78 8.20
C MET A 21 1.39 17.41 7.35
N GLN A 22 1.03 18.17 6.31
CA GLN A 22 2.00 18.88 5.48
C GLN A 22 2.84 19.86 6.31
N ARG A 23 2.23 20.61 7.24
CA ARG A 23 2.96 21.51 8.14
C ARG A 23 3.89 20.78 9.11
N LEU A 24 3.56 19.54 9.47
CA LEU A 24 4.42 18.67 10.28
C LEU A 24 5.52 17.99 9.46
N GLY A 25 5.63 18.28 8.14
CA GLY A 25 6.58 17.64 7.24
C GLY A 25 6.19 16.20 6.86
N GLN A 26 4.94 15.81 7.11
CA GLN A 26 4.43 14.47 6.87
C GLN A 26 3.66 14.37 5.54
N PRO A 27 3.60 13.18 4.90
CA PRO A 27 2.80 12.98 3.69
C PRO A 27 1.31 13.28 3.91
N LEU A 28 0.70 13.98 2.94
CA LEU A 28 -0.72 14.37 2.96
C LEU A 28 -1.68 13.19 3.22
N ILE A 29 -1.33 12.00 2.73
CA ILE A 29 -2.15 10.79 2.86
C ILE A 29 -2.41 10.40 4.31
N LEU A 30 -1.49 10.72 5.23
CA LEU A 30 -1.71 10.49 6.66
C LEU A 30 -2.87 11.33 7.19
N GLY A 31 -3.07 12.55 6.68
CA GLY A 31 -4.21 13.39 7.04
C GLY A 31 -5.53 12.80 6.53
N TYR A 32 -5.52 12.25 5.31
CA TYR A 32 -6.69 11.56 4.75
C TYR A 32 -7.06 10.32 5.56
N ILE A 33 -6.07 9.52 5.99
CA ILE A 33 -6.28 8.37 6.87
C ILE A 33 -6.86 8.82 8.22
N LEU A 34 -6.32 9.88 8.83
CA LEU A 34 -6.87 10.44 10.08
C LEU A 34 -8.31 10.90 9.93
N THR A 35 -8.67 11.49 8.78
CA THR A 35 -10.05 11.86 8.47
C THR A 35 -10.93 10.63 8.36
N GLY A 36 -10.50 9.59 7.62
CA GLY A 36 -11.23 8.33 7.52
C GLY A 36 -11.44 7.65 8.87
N ILE A 37 -10.44 7.69 9.74
CA ILE A 37 -10.55 7.19 11.12
C ILE A 37 -11.57 8.04 11.89
N ALA A 38 -11.51 9.37 11.83
CA ALA A 38 -12.41 10.26 12.57
C ALA A 38 -13.88 10.14 12.16
N PHE A 39 -14.16 9.86 10.88
CA PHE A 39 -15.50 9.68 10.32
C PHE A 39 -15.92 8.22 10.19
N GLY A 40 -15.08 7.29 10.65
CA GLY A 40 -15.34 5.85 10.60
C GLY A 40 -16.47 5.44 11.54
N PRO A 41 -17.21 4.35 11.23
CA PRO A 41 -18.34 3.90 12.05
C PRO A 41 -17.92 3.44 13.46
N HIS A 42 -16.64 3.16 13.68
CA HIS A 42 -16.11 2.59 14.92
C HIS A 42 -15.52 3.62 15.90
N THR A 43 -15.39 4.89 15.53
CA THR A 43 -14.69 5.92 16.34
C THR A 43 -15.62 6.87 17.07
N GLY A 44 -16.94 6.65 16.99
CA GLY A 44 -17.94 7.47 17.69
C GLY A 44 -18.06 8.91 17.19
N GLY A 45 -17.44 9.24 16.05
CA GLY A 45 -17.53 10.56 15.41
C GLY A 45 -18.85 10.80 14.68
N PHE A 46 -18.89 11.85 13.85
CA PHE A 46 -20.02 12.15 12.95
C PHE A 46 -20.16 11.03 11.91
N ALA A 47 -20.85 9.95 12.25
CA ALA A 47 -21.05 8.82 11.36
C ALA A 47 -21.72 9.31 10.07
N LEU A 48 -21.02 9.13 8.95
CA LEU A 48 -21.55 9.43 7.63
C LEU A 48 -22.79 8.56 7.40
N THR A 49 -23.85 9.14 6.85
CA THR A 49 -25.09 8.38 6.60
C THR A 49 -24.98 7.55 5.33
N SER A 50 -24.07 7.94 4.44
CA SER A 50 -23.99 7.51 3.04
C SER A 50 -22.67 6.77 2.71
N VAL A 51 -22.18 5.95 3.64
CA VAL A 51 -20.84 5.33 3.52
C VAL A 51 -20.69 4.50 2.25
N HIS A 52 -21.71 3.70 1.91
CA HIS A 52 -21.67 2.82 0.75
C HIS A 52 -21.61 3.59 -0.58
N GLU A 53 -22.37 4.69 -0.72
CA GLU A 53 -22.31 5.51 -1.94
C GLU A 53 -20.98 6.24 -2.06
N ILE A 54 -20.40 6.69 -0.94
CA ILE A 54 -19.07 7.31 -0.92
C ILE A 54 -17.98 6.30 -1.29
N GLU A 55 -18.11 5.05 -0.85
CA GLU A 55 -17.19 3.96 -1.21
C GLU A 55 -17.20 3.69 -2.72
N LEU A 56 -18.38 3.59 -3.34
CA LEU A 56 -18.50 3.43 -4.80
C LEU A 56 -17.87 4.60 -5.57
N LEU A 57 -18.07 5.84 -5.10
CA LEU A 57 -17.41 7.01 -5.70
C LEU A 57 -15.88 6.99 -5.51
N ALA A 58 -15.42 6.53 -4.35
CA ALA A 58 -13.99 6.42 -4.04
C ALA A 58 -13.31 5.35 -4.91
N GLU A 59 -13.95 4.21 -5.17
CA GLU A 59 -13.44 3.18 -6.08
C GLU A 59 -13.22 3.73 -7.50
N ILE A 60 -14.20 4.47 -8.04
CA ILE A 60 -14.07 5.13 -9.34
C ILE A 60 -12.91 6.15 -9.31
N GLY A 61 -12.82 6.97 -8.25
CA GLY A 61 -11.74 7.94 -8.08
C GLY A 61 -10.36 7.29 -8.03
N VAL A 62 -10.20 6.18 -7.30
CA VAL A 62 -8.97 5.41 -7.22
C VAL A 62 -8.63 4.77 -8.57
N ALA A 63 -9.61 4.19 -9.27
CA ALA A 63 -9.40 3.62 -10.60
C ALA A 63 -8.91 4.68 -11.60
N LEU A 64 -9.55 5.85 -11.63
CA LEU A 64 -9.14 6.98 -12.48
C LEU A 64 -7.75 7.50 -12.11
N LEU A 65 -7.43 7.57 -10.80
CA LEU A 65 -6.10 7.98 -10.32
C LEU A 65 -5.02 6.99 -10.78
N LEU A 66 -5.23 5.70 -10.57
CA LEU A 66 -4.27 4.66 -10.96
C LEU A 66 -4.13 4.58 -12.48
N PHE A 67 -5.21 4.79 -13.23
CA PHE A 67 -5.18 4.88 -14.68
C PHE A 67 -4.36 6.10 -15.15
N ALA A 68 -4.63 7.28 -14.60
CA ALA A 68 -3.89 8.50 -14.94
C ALA A 68 -2.39 8.36 -14.62
N LEU A 69 -2.05 7.79 -13.46
CA LEU A 69 -0.67 7.50 -13.09
C LEU A 69 -0.02 6.47 -14.04
N GLY A 70 -0.79 5.48 -14.50
CA GLY A 70 -0.36 4.52 -15.51
C GLY A 70 -0.06 5.17 -16.86
N LEU A 71 -0.76 6.25 -17.23
CA LEU A 71 -0.48 7.02 -18.45
C LEU A 71 0.78 7.89 -18.32
N GLU A 72 1.07 8.39 -17.12
CA GLU A 72 2.24 9.23 -16.84
C GLU A 72 3.55 8.42 -16.83
N PHE A 73 3.51 7.14 -16.45
CA PHE A 73 4.66 6.24 -16.47
C PHE A 73 4.68 5.31 -17.68
N SER A 74 5.66 5.48 -18.56
CA SER A 74 5.92 4.49 -19.60
C SER A 74 6.73 3.32 -19.03
N LEU A 75 6.34 2.06 -19.34
CA LEU A 75 7.19 0.89 -19.08
C LEU A 75 8.59 1.02 -19.72
N LYS A 76 8.72 1.84 -20.77
CA LYS A 76 10.01 2.15 -21.41
C LYS A 76 10.94 2.92 -20.46
N ASP A 77 10.40 3.75 -19.57
CA ASP A 77 11.17 4.50 -18.58
C ASP A 77 11.80 3.62 -17.50
N LEU A 78 11.30 2.39 -17.34
CA LEU A 78 11.84 1.43 -16.37
C LEU A 78 13.00 0.60 -16.92
N LYS A 79 13.23 0.62 -18.25
CA LYS A 79 14.34 -0.12 -18.87
C LYS A 79 15.71 0.19 -18.25
N PRO A 80 16.08 1.45 -17.97
CA PRO A 80 17.39 1.78 -17.40
C PRO A 80 17.59 1.19 -16.00
N VAL A 81 16.52 1.01 -15.24
CA VAL A 81 16.54 0.57 -13.83
C VAL A 81 16.13 -0.90 -13.66
N LYS A 82 15.83 -1.61 -14.76
CA LYS A 82 15.30 -2.99 -14.76
C LYS A 82 16.14 -3.95 -13.93
N LYS A 83 17.48 -3.89 -14.02
CA LYS A 83 18.37 -4.77 -13.25
C LYS A 83 18.27 -4.52 -11.75
N ILE A 84 18.23 -3.24 -11.36
CA ILE A 84 18.09 -2.83 -9.96
C ILE A 84 16.72 -3.27 -9.43
N ALA A 85 15.65 -3.07 -10.20
CA ALA A 85 14.31 -3.51 -9.83
C ALA A 85 14.21 -5.03 -9.69
N LEU A 86 14.66 -5.81 -10.68
CA LEU A 86 14.48 -7.26 -10.68
C LEU A 86 15.36 -7.99 -9.65
N ILE A 87 16.57 -7.50 -9.40
CA ILE A 87 17.51 -8.15 -8.47
C ILE A 87 17.40 -7.54 -7.07
N GLY A 88 17.28 -6.21 -7.00
CA GLY A 88 17.22 -5.48 -5.74
C GLY A 88 15.94 -5.77 -4.95
N THR A 89 14.80 -5.97 -5.62
CA THR A 89 13.53 -6.20 -4.92
C THR A 89 13.50 -7.52 -4.15
N PRO A 90 13.85 -8.69 -4.74
CA PRO A 90 13.94 -9.93 -3.97
C PRO A 90 14.92 -9.84 -2.79
N ILE A 91 16.06 -9.19 -2.99
CA ILE A 91 17.05 -8.97 -1.92
C ILE A 91 16.44 -8.11 -0.81
N GLN A 92 15.80 -6.99 -1.16
CA GLN A 92 15.14 -6.11 -0.19
C GLN A 92 14.03 -6.84 0.57
N ILE A 93 13.19 -7.63 -0.11
CA ILE A 93 12.14 -8.42 0.53
C ILE A 93 12.75 -9.39 1.54
N ILE A 94 13.73 -10.21 1.13
CA ILE A 94 14.37 -11.20 2.01
C ILE A 94 15.03 -10.53 3.22
N LEU A 95 15.76 -9.42 3.00
CA LEU A 95 16.40 -8.69 4.10
C LEU A 95 15.36 -8.11 5.07
N THR A 96 14.27 -7.56 4.56
CA THR A 96 13.20 -6.98 5.40
C THR A 96 12.45 -8.07 6.17
N ILE A 97 12.20 -9.22 5.54
CA ILE A 97 11.67 -10.40 6.22
C ILE A 97 12.59 -10.83 7.35
N GLY A 98 13.91 -10.93 7.08
CA GLY A 98 14.90 -11.29 8.09
C GLY A 98 14.94 -10.32 9.27
N MET A 99 14.84 -9.00 8.99
CA MET A 99 14.77 -7.98 10.04
C MET A 99 13.49 -8.11 10.87
N GLY A 100 12.32 -8.22 10.23
CA GLY A 100 11.06 -8.38 10.94
C GLY A 100 10.99 -9.68 11.74
N TYR A 101 11.54 -10.78 11.20
CA TYR A 101 11.70 -12.02 11.94
C TYR A 101 12.56 -11.83 13.18
N GLY A 102 13.73 -11.19 13.04
CA GLY A 102 14.61 -10.88 14.16
C GLY A 102 13.92 -10.05 15.24
N ILE A 103 13.15 -9.04 14.85
CA ILE A 103 12.35 -8.21 15.77
C ILE A 103 11.30 -9.09 16.48
N GLY A 104 10.57 -9.93 15.77
CA GLY A 104 9.57 -10.83 16.36
C GLY A 104 10.19 -11.79 17.39
N GLN A 105 11.36 -12.36 17.06
CA GLN A 105 12.10 -13.22 17.99
C GLN A 105 12.56 -12.47 19.25
N LEU A 106 13.03 -11.24 19.10
CA LEU A 106 13.40 -10.38 20.25
C LEU A 106 12.19 -10.03 21.14
N MET A 107 10.99 -9.98 20.56
CA MET A 107 9.74 -9.81 21.29
C MET A 107 9.21 -11.11 21.92
N GLY A 108 9.92 -12.23 21.74
CA GLY A 108 9.54 -13.54 22.27
C GLY A 108 8.43 -14.25 21.48
N TRP A 109 8.18 -13.83 20.22
CA TRP A 109 7.18 -14.47 19.37
C TRP A 109 7.70 -15.80 18.80
N ASP A 110 6.80 -16.71 18.49
CA ASP A 110 7.17 -17.95 17.81
C ASP A 110 7.68 -17.68 16.38
N ALA A 111 8.37 -18.67 15.81
CA ALA A 111 8.98 -18.53 14.49
C ALA A 111 7.96 -18.20 13.39
N LYS A 112 6.74 -18.75 13.46
CA LYS A 112 5.72 -18.51 12.44
C LYS A 112 5.21 -17.08 12.54
N SER A 113 4.80 -16.62 13.72
CA SER A 113 4.36 -15.23 13.92
C SER A 113 5.44 -14.21 13.55
N SER A 114 6.71 -14.51 13.86
CA SER A 114 7.85 -13.66 13.50
C SER A 114 8.07 -13.58 12.00
N LEU A 115 7.89 -14.69 11.28
CA LEU A 115 7.99 -14.71 9.83
C LEU A 115 6.83 -13.97 9.17
N TRP A 116 5.61 -14.13 9.70
CA TRP A 116 4.44 -13.35 9.29
C TRP A 116 4.69 -11.85 9.42
N LEU A 117 5.25 -11.41 10.55
CA LEU A 117 5.63 -10.01 10.75
C LEU A 117 6.61 -9.54 9.66
N GLY A 118 7.70 -10.27 9.46
CA GLY A 118 8.69 -9.94 8.44
C GLY A 118 8.11 -9.84 7.04
N ALA A 119 7.26 -10.79 6.67
CA ALA A 119 6.62 -10.82 5.36
C ALA A 119 5.66 -9.65 5.17
N LEU A 120 4.80 -9.36 6.16
CA LEU A 120 3.87 -8.22 6.10
C LEU A 120 4.61 -6.89 6.00
N VAL A 121 5.67 -6.69 6.77
CA VAL A 121 6.47 -5.45 6.76
C VAL A 121 7.32 -5.32 5.50
N SER A 122 7.66 -6.43 4.84
CA SER A 122 8.47 -6.40 3.62
C SER A 122 7.75 -5.79 2.43
N LEU A 123 6.42 -5.71 2.45
CA LEU A 123 5.57 -5.24 1.37
C LEU A 123 5.32 -3.72 1.43
N SER A 124 5.48 -3.04 0.29
CA SER A 124 5.25 -1.59 0.16
C SER A 124 3.93 -1.30 -0.55
N SER A 125 3.33 -0.13 -0.31
CA SER A 125 2.11 0.31 -1.01
C SER A 125 2.43 1.16 -2.24
N THR A 126 2.04 0.67 -3.43
CA THR A 126 2.21 1.38 -4.71
C THR A 126 1.46 2.71 -4.75
N MET A 127 0.19 2.74 -4.32
CA MET A 127 -0.62 3.97 -4.31
C MET A 127 0.00 5.06 -3.43
N VAL A 128 0.39 4.71 -2.20
CA VAL A 128 0.95 5.66 -1.22
C VAL A 128 2.24 6.27 -1.74
N LEU A 129 3.14 5.45 -2.29
CA LEU A 129 4.42 5.90 -2.81
C LEU A 129 4.23 6.82 -4.03
N LEU A 130 3.40 6.41 -5.01
CA LEU A 130 3.13 7.22 -6.20
C LEU A 130 2.49 8.57 -5.83
N LYS A 131 1.49 8.56 -4.94
CA LYS A 131 0.85 9.79 -4.46
C LYS A 131 1.85 10.69 -3.75
N THR A 132 2.76 10.12 -2.95
CA THR A 132 3.79 10.88 -2.24
C THR A 132 4.77 11.52 -3.20
N LEU A 133 5.28 10.77 -4.18
CA LEU A 133 6.18 11.30 -5.21
C LEU A 133 5.53 12.40 -6.05
N MET A 134 4.24 12.23 -6.40
CA MET A 134 3.46 13.25 -7.13
C MET A 134 3.32 14.52 -6.31
N ASN A 135 2.93 14.41 -5.04
CA ASN A 135 2.77 15.56 -4.15
C ASN A 135 4.09 16.30 -3.88
N GLN A 136 5.23 15.60 -3.94
CA GLN A 136 6.56 16.18 -3.79
C GLN A 136 7.16 16.66 -5.12
N GLY A 137 6.52 16.40 -6.26
CA GLY A 137 7.04 16.75 -7.58
C GLY A 137 8.25 15.91 -8.01
N TRP A 138 8.42 14.70 -7.48
CA TRP A 138 9.57 13.81 -7.73
C TRP A 138 9.33 12.76 -8.83
N LEU A 139 8.15 12.80 -9.46
CA LEU A 139 7.82 11.94 -10.60
C LEU A 139 8.82 12.14 -11.75
N GLY A 140 9.17 11.05 -12.42
CA GLY A 140 10.10 11.07 -13.56
C GLY A 140 11.59 11.13 -13.22
N THR A 141 11.99 11.38 -11.96
CA THR A 141 13.38 11.27 -11.51
C THR A 141 13.94 9.85 -11.61
N LEU A 142 15.26 9.68 -11.62
CA LEU A 142 15.89 8.35 -11.59
C LEU A 142 15.45 7.56 -10.35
N SER A 143 15.42 8.23 -9.19
CA SER A 143 14.99 7.62 -7.92
C SER A 143 13.54 7.14 -7.98
N SER A 144 12.60 7.95 -8.52
CA SER A 144 11.22 7.49 -8.67
C SER A 144 11.08 6.35 -9.65
N LYS A 145 11.83 6.33 -10.75
CA LYS A 145 11.87 5.19 -11.68
C LYS A 145 12.35 3.92 -10.99
N VAL A 146 13.40 3.99 -10.16
CA VAL A 146 13.87 2.84 -9.36
C VAL A 146 12.78 2.38 -8.40
N MET A 147 12.21 3.30 -7.61
CA MET A 147 11.17 2.99 -6.62
C MET A 147 9.93 2.34 -7.25
N VAL A 148 9.42 2.92 -8.34
CA VAL A 148 8.28 2.37 -9.11
C VAL A 148 8.63 1.03 -9.74
N GLY A 149 9.85 0.88 -10.28
CA GLY A 149 10.32 -0.40 -10.81
C GLY A 149 10.37 -1.49 -9.73
N MET A 150 10.84 -1.17 -8.53
CA MET A 150 10.84 -2.12 -7.41
C MET A 150 9.42 -2.49 -6.99
N LEU A 151 8.50 -1.51 -6.89
CA LEU A 151 7.10 -1.77 -6.57
C LEU A 151 6.42 -2.73 -7.54
N ILE A 152 6.66 -2.60 -8.85
CA ILE A 152 6.07 -3.51 -9.85
C ILE A 152 6.57 -4.94 -9.63
N VAL A 153 7.86 -5.12 -9.34
CA VAL A 153 8.42 -6.44 -9.03
C VAL A 153 7.87 -6.97 -7.70
N GLN A 154 7.64 -6.08 -6.74
CA GLN A 154 7.08 -6.39 -5.43
C GLN A 154 5.62 -6.85 -5.54
N ASP A 155 4.78 -6.17 -6.32
CA ASP A 155 3.39 -6.54 -6.59
C ASP A 155 3.30 -7.95 -7.20
N LEU A 156 4.25 -8.33 -8.07
CA LEU A 156 4.36 -9.71 -8.58
C LEU A 156 4.82 -10.70 -7.51
N ALA A 157 5.70 -10.29 -6.60
CA ALA A 157 6.20 -11.12 -5.51
C ALA A 157 5.19 -11.32 -4.37
N VAL A 158 4.13 -10.51 -4.30
CA VAL A 158 3.04 -10.67 -3.31
C VAL A 158 2.33 -12.02 -3.50
N VAL A 159 2.07 -12.43 -4.74
CA VAL A 159 1.36 -13.70 -5.04
C VAL A 159 2.05 -14.91 -4.40
N PRO A 160 3.33 -15.21 -4.69
CA PRO A 160 4.00 -16.35 -4.05
C PRO A 160 4.09 -16.17 -2.53
N LEU A 161 4.23 -14.94 -2.02
CA LEU A 161 4.31 -14.71 -0.57
C LEU A 161 2.99 -15.05 0.14
N ILE A 162 1.85 -14.63 -0.43
CA ILE A 162 0.51 -14.95 0.08
C ILE A 162 0.23 -16.45 -0.01
N VAL A 163 0.76 -17.15 -1.02
CA VAL A 163 0.61 -18.60 -1.15
C VAL A 163 1.48 -19.36 -0.15
N LEU A 164 2.75 -18.95 0.01
CA LEU A 164 3.72 -19.66 0.85
C LEU A 164 3.47 -19.48 2.36
N LEU A 165 3.04 -18.30 2.81
CA LEU A 165 2.87 -18.03 4.24
C LEU A 165 1.82 -18.94 4.93
N PRO A 166 0.62 -19.17 4.36
CA PRO A 166 -0.36 -20.11 4.92
C PRO A 166 0.14 -21.56 4.95
N MET A 167 0.96 -22.00 3.97
CA MET A 167 1.52 -23.35 3.93
C MET A 167 2.38 -23.68 5.15
N LEU A 168 2.99 -22.66 5.75
CA LEU A 168 3.80 -22.81 6.97
C LEU A 168 2.94 -23.05 8.21
N ASN A 169 1.66 -22.68 8.18
CA ASN A 169 0.71 -23.00 9.24
C ASN A 169 0.02 -24.34 9.00
N ASP A 170 -0.33 -24.67 7.75
CA ASP A 170 -0.99 -25.92 7.40
C ASP A 170 -0.55 -26.44 6.01
N PRO A 171 0.35 -27.44 5.93
CA PRO A 171 0.89 -27.95 4.66
C PRO A 171 -0.16 -28.56 3.73
N SER A 172 -1.32 -28.94 4.26
CA SER A 172 -2.40 -29.59 3.51
C SER A 172 -3.13 -28.65 2.54
N LEU A 173 -3.15 -27.34 2.82
CA LEU A 173 -3.83 -26.32 2.02
C LEU A 173 -2.98 -25.82 0.82
N GLY A 174 -1.67 -26.03 0.87
CA GLY A 174 -0.72 -25.36 -0.01
C GLY A 174 -0.71 -25.79 -1.48
N TRP A 175 -0.84 -27.08 -1.73
CA TRP A 175 -0.77 -27.64 -3.08
C TRP A 175 -1.97 -27.21 -3.92
N ILE A 176 -3.15 -27.13 -3.30
CA ILE A 176 -4.40 -26.69 -3.95
C ILE A 176 -4.35 -25.18 -4.24
N SER A 177 -3.76 -24.37 -3.35
CA SER A 177 -3.60 -22.93 -3.58
C SER A 177 -2.57 -22.59 -4.68
N LEU A 178 -1.53 -23.41 -4.86
CA LEU A 178 -0.54 -23.25 -5.93
C LEU A 178 -1.14 -23.52 -7.32
N GLU A 179 -1.97 -24.55 -7.44
CA GLU A 179 -2.68 -24.84 -8.70
C GLU A 179 -3.63 -23.70 -9.10
N ILE A 180 -4.34 -23.12 -8.13
CA ILE A 180 -5.28 -22.01 -8.38
C ILE A 180 -4.55 -20.70 -8.69
N ALA A 181 -3.38 -20.44 -8.07
CA ALA A 181 -2.63 -19.19 -8.29
C ALA A 181 -1.87 -19.14 -9.62
N ILE A 182 -1.63 -20.29 -10.26
CA ILE A 182 -0.92 -20.40 -11.55
C ILE A 182 -1.90 -20.39 -12.74
N LEU A 183 -3.18 -20.72 -12.50
CA LEU A 183 -4.28 -20.62 -13.47
C LEU A 183 -4.80 -19.18 -13.62
#